data_AF-A0A960NNV1-F1
#
_entry.id   AF-A0A960NNV1-F1
#
_cell.length_a   1.000
_cell.length_b   1.000
_cell.length_c   1.000
_cell.angle_alpha   90.00
_cell.angle_beta   90.00
_cell.angle_gamma   90.00
#
_symmetry.space_group_name_H-M   'P 1'
#
loop_
_entity.id
_entity.type
_entity.pdbx_description
1 polymer ?
#
loop_
_entity_poly.entity_id
_entity_poly.type
_entity_poly.pdbx_seq_one_letter_code
_entity_poly.pdbx_strand_id
1 'polypeptide(L)'
;FIKSRHLDDKAGVACLLTAAKAIQEGAASLPLNCHLVFTLSEEVGTGASGILPHEVAEMVAIDNAMNGPGQNSSDYGVTIPIMDESGPFDYHLTHKLLRLSAEHHIEHTRDVYVHYRCDAASAIQSGNDLRTAMISFALDSSHGHERTHIQSLEATCKLTLAYMLSEATFQRDRQEMGPLDGFSDQPMWPVPKERGWG
;
A
#
# COMPACT_ATOMS: atom_id res chain seq x y z
N PHE A 1 0.81 -8.88 -20.79
CA PHE A 1 -0.49 -8.80 -20.11
C PHE A 1 -0.99 -10.18 -19.73
N ILE A 2 -1.56 -10.31 -18.53
CA ILE A 2 -2.29 -11.48 -18.02
C ILE A 2 -3.77 -11.12 -18.09
N LYS A 3 -4.60 -12.05 -18.57
CA LYS A 3 -6.06 -11.91 -18.64
C LYS A 3 -6.71 -13.05 -17.88
N SER A 4 -7.59 -12.73 -16.93
CA SER A 4 -8.24 -13.73 -16.08
C SER A 4 -9.51 -13.14 -15.46
N ARG A 5 -10.20 -13.95 -14.66
CA ARG A 5 -11.17 -13.46 -13.67
C ARG A 5 -10.54 -13.52 -12.28
N HIS A 6 -11.03 -12.68 -11.38
CA HIS A 6 -10.63 -12.62 -9.97
C HIS A 6 -9.16 -12.23 -9.76
N LEU A 7 -8.56 -11.47 -10.70
CA LEU A 7 -7.32 -10.74 -10.47
C LEU A 7 -7.52 -9.74 -9.33
N ASP A 8 -8.71 -9.13 -9.25
CA ASP A 8 -9.18 -8.42 -8.06
C ASP A 8 -9.68 -9.43 -7.01
N ASP A 9 -9.04 -9.60 -5.84
CA ASP A 9 -7.67 -9.20 -5.49
C ASP A 9 -6.69 -10.40 -5.42
N LYS A 10 -6.94 -11.49 -6.15
CA LYS A 10 -6.01 -12.64 -6.11
C LYS A 10 -4.62 -12.31 -6.67
N ALA A 11 -4.50 -11.27 -7.50
CA ALA A 11 -3.21 -10.80 -7.96
C ALA A 11 -2.41 -10.12 -6.82
N GLY A 12 -3.06 -9.31 -5.98
CA GLY A 12 -2.46 -8.77 -4.76
C GLY A 12 -2.03 -9.86 -3.78
N VAL A 13 -2.91 -10.85 -3.55
CA VAL A 13 -2.60 -12.06 -2.76
C VAL A 13 -1.36 -12.78 -3.29
N ALA A 14 -1.28 -12.99 -4.60
CA ALA A 14 -0.13 -13.65 -5.23
C ALA A 14 1.16 -12.82 -5.05
N CYS A 15 1.09 -11.49 -5.13
CA CYS A 15 2.24 -10.62 -4.91
C CYS A 15 2.75 -10.71 -3.46
N LEU A 16 1.84 -10.67 -2.48
CA LEU A 16 2.18 -10.77 -1.07
C LEU A 16 2.84 -12.11 -0.73
N LEU A 17 2.26 -13.22 -1.23
CA LEU A 17 2.83 -14.56 -1.04
C LEU A 17 4.18 -14.70 -1.75
N THR A 18 4.36 -14.06 -2.90
CA THR A 18 5.64 -14.06 -3.62
C THR A 18 6.73 -13.33 -2.84
N ALA A 19 6.42 -12.16 -2.25
CA ALA A 19 7.37 -11.44 -1.40
C ALA A 19 7.73 -12.27 -0.14
N ALA A 20 6.75 -12.87 0.52
CA ALA A 20 6.97 -13.74 1.67
C ALA A 20 7.84 -14.96 1.33
N LYS A 21 7.57 -15.59 0.18
CA LYS A 21 8.38 -16.69 -0.35
C LYS A 21 9.83 -16.25 -0.61
N ALA A 22 10.03 -15.07 -1.21
CA ALA A 22 11.37 -14.54 -1.48
C ALA A 22 12.18 -14.31 -0.19
N ILE A 23 11.53 -13.84 0.89
CA ILE A 23 12.16 -13.70 2.21
C ILE A 23 12.56 -15.07 2.77
N GLN A 24 11.64 -16.04 2.70
CA GLN A 24 11.88 -17.39 3.21
C GLN A 24 13.02 -18.09 2.46
N GLU A 25 13.04 -18.02 1.12
CA GLU A 25 14.07 -18.64 0.29
C GLU A 25 15.42 -17.90 0.36
N GLY A 26 15.38 -16.57 0.52
CA GLY A 26 16.58 -15.73 0.66
C GLY A 26 17.21 -15.76 2.05
N ALA A 27 16.60 -16.45 3.03
CA ALA A 27 17.01 -16.47 4.43
C ALA A 27 17.22 -15.07 5.03
N ALA A 28 16.43 -14.09 4.60
CA ALA A 28 16.52 -12.72 5.09
C ALA A 28 15.85 -12.61 6.46
N SER A 29 16.49 -11.89 7.39
CA SER A 29 15.87 -11.56 8.68
C SER A 29 14.99 -10.33 8.52
N LEU A 30 13.74 -10.41 8.94
CA LEU A 30 12.83 -9.27 8.96
C LEU A 30 13.21 -8.32 10.11
N PRO A 31 13.36 -7.00 9.86
CA PRO A 31 13.60 -6.02 10.93
C PRO A 31 12.42 -5.85 11.90
N LEU A 32 11.22 -6.21 11.44
CA LEU A 32 9.95 -6.09 12.15
C LEU A 32 9.13 -7.36 12.01
N ASN A 33 8.20 -7.57 12.95
CA ASN A 33 7.18 -8.61 12.80
C ASN A 33 6.22 -8.21 11.66
N CYS A 34 6.06 -9.08 10.67
CA CYS A 34 5.15 -8.86 9.55
C CYS A 34 3.94 -9.81 9.67
N HIS A 35 2.74 -9.25 9.73
CA HIS A 35 1.49 -10.01 9.71
C HIS A 35 0.92 -10.00 8.30
N LEU A 36 0.87 -11.17 7.65
CA LEU A 36 0.20 -11.32 6.36
C LEU A 36 -1.29 -11.53 6.61
N VAL A 37 -2.11 -10.56 6.23
CA VAL A 37 -3.55 -10.56 6.46
C VAL A 37 -4.26 -10.73 5.11
N PHE A 38 -5.20 -11.67 5.07
CA PHE A 38 -6.07 -11.89 3.92
C PHE A 38 -7.52 -11.69 4.38
N THR A 39 -8.13 -10.60 3.96
CA THR A 39 -9.53 -10.31 4.25
C THR A 39 -10.41 -11.03 3.24
N LEU A 40 -11.58 -11.49 3.69
CA LEU A 40 -12.55 -12.23 2.85
C LEU A 40 -13.75 -11.36 2.46
N SER A 41 -13.83 -10.15 3.02
CA SER A 41 -15.05 -9.35 3.07
C SER A 41 -14.78 -7.86 2.85
N GLU A 42 -13.65 -7.54 2.18
CA GLU A 42 -13.33 -6.22 1.62
C GLU A 42 -14.48 -5.75 0.71
N GLU A 43 -14.87 -6.60 -0.24
CA GLU A 43 -15.98 -6.43 -1.21
C GLU A 43 -17.37 -6.12 -0.61
N VAL A 44 -17.53 -6.33 0.70
CA VAL A 44 -18.78 -6.02 1.44
C VAL A 44 -18.57 -5.00 2.56
N GLY A 45 -17.42 -4.31 2.55
CA GLY A 45 -17.09 -3.16 3.38
C GLY A 45 -16.68 -3.46 4.82
N THR A 46 -16.41 -4.73 5.17
CA THR A 46 -15.99 -5.10 6.53
C THR A 46 -14.49 -5.34 6.63
N GLY A 47 -13.86 -5.87 5.59
CA GLY A 47 -12.42 -5.76 5.40
C GLY A 47 -11.55 -6.08 6.61
N ALA A 48 -10.60 -5.18 6.89
CA ALA A 48 -9.68 -5.27 8.01
C ALA A 48 -10.23 -4.78 9.38
N SER A 49 -11.54 -4.58 9.53
CA SER A 49 -12.12 -3.91 10.71
C SER A 49 -11.80 -4.56 12.06
N GLY A 50 -11.66 -5.88 12.13
CA GLY A 50 -11.49 -6.61 13.40
C GLY A 50 -10.35 -7.64 13.41
N ILE A 51 -9.48 -7.62 12.40
CA ILE A 51 -8.46 -8.66 12.20
C ILE A 51 -7.07 -8.23 12.70
N LEU A 52 -6.85 -6.93 12.90
CA LEU A 52 -5.55 -6.37 13.24
C LEU A 52 -5.28 -6.52 14.75
N PRO A 53 -4.14 -7.13 15.13
CA PRO A 53 -3.66 -7.08 16.51
C PRO A 53 -3.36 -5.64 16.95
N HIS A 54 -3.53 -5.34 18.24
CA HIS A 54 -3.32 -4.00 18.79
C HIS A 54 -1.87 -3.51 18.67
N GLU A 55 -0.91 -4.41 18.54
CA GLU A 55 0.51 -4.09 18.40
C GLU A 55 0.93 -3.63 16.98
N VAL A 56 0.02 -3.61 16.01
CA VAL A 56 0.33 -3.21 14.62
C VAL A 56 0.44 -1.69 14.52
N ALA A 57 1.66 -1.19 14.28
CA ALA A 57 1.92 0.25 14.09
C ALA A 57 1.67 0.74 12.65
N GLU A 58 1.82 -0.13 11.65
CA GLU A 58 1.76 0.18 10.22
C GLU A 58 0.95 -0.89 9.48
N MET A 59 -0.01 -0.47 8.66
CA MET A 59 -0.75 -1.32 7.74
C MET A 59 -0.56 -0.79 6.32
N VAL A 60 -0.06 -1.65 5.43
CA VAL A 60 0.01 -1.36 4.00
C VAL A 60 -0.96 -2.29 3.29
N ALA A 61 -2.06 -1.72 2.77
CA ALA A 61 -3.00 -2.45 1.94
C ALA A 61 -2.35 -2.75 0.58
N ILE A 62 -2.63 -3.93 0.02
CA ILE A 62 -2.31 -4.27 -1.36
C ILE A 62 -3.64 -4.44 -2.06
N ASP A 63 -3.84 -3.71 -3.14
CA ASP A 63 -5.07 -3.81 -3.93
C ASP A 63 -4.78 -3.41 -5.38
N ASN A 64 -5.80 -3.12 -6.17
CA ASN A 64 -5.71 -2.76 -7.56
C ASN A 64 -5.82 -1.25 -7.78
N ALA A 65 -5.17 -0.80 -8.85
CA ALA A 65 -5.20 0.56 -9.36
C ALA A 65 -5.82 0.52 -10.75
N MET A 66 -7.05 1.02 -10.85
CA MET A 66 -7.74 1.05 -12.12
C MET A 66 -7.23 2.19 -13.00
N ASN A 67 -6.81 1.86 -14.22
CA ASN A 67 -6.44 2.85 -15.22
C ASN A 67 -7.69 3.51 -15.80
N GLY A 68 -7.69 4.83 -15.94
CA GLY A 68 -8.82 5.56 -16.49
C GLY A 68 -8.50 7.03 -16.80
N PRO A 69 -9.37 7.72 -17.54
CA PRO A 69 -9.21 9.16 -17.78
C PRO A 69 -9.14 9.93 -16.46
N GLY A 70 -8.07 10.72 -16.28
CA GLY A 70 -7.83 11.47 -15.05
C GLY A 70 -6.98 10.76 -14.00
N GLN A 71 -6.70 9.46 -14.17
CA GLN A 71 -5.79 8.70 -13.33
C GLN A 71 -4.37 8.70 -13.91
N ASN A 72 -3.38 8.70 -13.02
CA ASN A 72 -1.96 8.66 -13.31
C ASN A 72 -1.35 7.26 -13.11
N SER A 73 -2.17 6.26 -12.78
CA SER A 73 -1.74 4.86 -12.71
C SER A 73 -1.16 4.35 -14.03
N SER A 74 -0.13 3.50 -13.93
CA SER A 74 0.61 2.97 -15.08
C SER A 74 0.44 1.47 -15.16
N ASP A 75 0.15 0.94 -16.36
CA ASP A 75 0.12 -0.49 -16.63
C ASP A 75 1.46 -1.19 -16.30
N TYR A 76 2.57 -0.47 -16.27
CA TYR A 76 3.92 -1.06 -16.22
C TYR A 76 4.63 -0.91 -14.88
N GLY A 77 3.99 -0.24 -13.92
CA GLY A 77 4.55 0.04 -12.59
C GLY A 77 3.56 -0.23 -11.48
N VAL A 78 4.01 0.00 -10.25
CA VAL A 78 3.16 -0.02 -9.07
C VAL A 78 2.62 1.38 -8.80
N THR A 79 1.33 1.50 -8.49
CA THR A 79 0.76 2.78 -8.08
C THR A 79 0.82 2.87 -6.56
N ILE A 80 1.21 4.03 -6.03
CA ILE A 80 1.15 4.35 -4.60
C ILE A 80 0.04 5.40 -4.43
N PRO A 81 -1.19 4.98 -4.07
CA PRO A 81 -2.27 5.91 -3.77
C PRO A 81 -1.89 6.84 -2.63
N ILE A 82 -2.19 8.13 -2.80
CA ILE A 82 -1.98 9.15 -1.76
C ILE A 82 -3.27 9.39 -0.97
N MET A 83 -4.42 9.06 -1.56
CA MET A 83 -5.75 9.28 -0.99
C MET A 83 -6.76 8.33 -1.64
N ASP A 84 -7.72 7.87 -0.86
CA ASP A 84 -8.92 7.18 -1.31
C ASP A 84 -10.20 7.97 -0.93
N GLU A 85 -11.39 7.38 -1.10
CA GLU A 85 -12.68 7.96 -0.67
C GLU A 85 -12.69 8.44 0.78
N SER A 86 -11.98 7.74 1.67
CA SER A 86 -12.00 8.01 3.12
C SER A 86 -11.08 9.16 3.53
N GLY A 87 -10.15 9.54 2.65
CA GLY A 87 -9.21 10.64 2.88
C GLY A 87 -7.76 10.27 2.55
N PRO A 88 -6.81 11.13 2.92
CA PRO A 88 -5.41 10.90 2.66
C PRO A 88 -4.85 9.76 3.53
N PHE A 89 -3.97 8.96 2.93
CA PHE A 89 -3.14 8.00 3.68
C PHE A 89 -2.09 8.71 4.54
N ASP A 90 -1.45 7.96 5.44
CA ASP A 90 -0.38 8.52 6.28
C ASP A 90 0.76 9.07 5.41
N TYR A 91 1.08 10.34 5.62
CA TYR A 91 2.07 11.06 4.83
C TYR A 91 3.44 10.38 4.87
N HIS A 92 3.90 9.97 6.05
CA HIS A 92 5.26 9.47 6.24
C HIS A 92 5.42 8.05 5.71
N LEU A 93 4.44 7.18 5.96
CA LEU A 93 4.42 5.82 5.45
C LEU A 93 4.33 5.82 3.92
N THR A 94 3.48 6.67 3.35
CA THR A 94 3.38 6.84 1.89
C THR A 94 4.70 7.35 1.29
N HIS A 95 5.36 8.32 1.92
CA HIS A 95 6.68 8.81 1.47
C HIS A 95 7.80 7.79 1.66
N LYS A 96 7.71 6.93 2.69
CA LYS A 96 8.61 5.79 2.85
C LYS A 96 8.47 4.82 1.67
N LEU A 97 7.25 4.49 1.24
CA LEU A 97 7.03 3.64 0.05
C LEU A 97 7.58 4.27 -1.24
N LEU A 98 7.40 5.60 -1.41
CA LEU A 98 7.97 6.32 -2.55
C LEU A 98 9.51 6.31 -2.53
N ARG A 99 10.10 6.53 -1.36
CA ARG A 99 11.55 6.47 -1.18
C ARG A 99 12.10 5.08 -1.45
N LEU A 100 11.47 4.03 -0.92
CA LEU A 100 11.84 2.64 -1.20
C LEU A 100 11.75 2.34 -2.70
N SER A 101 10.70 2.81 -3.37
CA SER A 101 10.56 2.64 -4.81
C SER A 101 11.70 3.31 -5.57
N ALA A 102 12.09 4.53 -5.20
CA ALA A 102 13.22 5.23 -5.81
C ALA A 102 14.58 4.55 -5.52
N GLU A 103 14.85 4.18 -4.27
CA GLU A 103 16.09 3.53 -3.82
C GLU A 103 16.31 2.17 -4.52
N HIS A 104 15.23 1.43 -4.77
CA HIS A 104 15.27 0.11 -5.40
C HIS A 104 14.99 0.13 -6.91
N HIS A 105 14.91 1.32 -7.54
CA HIS A 105 14.59 1.49 -8.96
C HIS A 105 13.32 0.74 -9.40
N ILE A 106 12.28 0.82 -8.57
CA ILE A 106 10.96 0.24 -8.85
C ILE A 106 10.14 1.29 -9.60
N GLU A 107 9.66 0.91 -10.80
CA GLU A 107 8.77 1.76 -11.59
C GLU A 107 7.48 2.01 -10.80
N HIS A 108 7.19 3.27 -10.50
CA HIS A 108 6.06 3.63 -9.67
C HIS A 108 5.41 4.95 -10.09
N THR A 109 4.11 5.08 -9.82
CA THR A 109 3.36 6.33 -9.95
C THR A 109 2.63 6.66 -8.66
N ARG A 110 2.12 7.89 -8.57
CA ARG A 110 1.25 8.37 -7.48
C ARG A 110 -0.10 8.71 -8.06
N ASP A 111 -1.16 8.44 -7.31
CA ASP A 111 -2.51 8.74 -7.75
C ASP A 111 -3.47 9.03 -6.60
N VAL A 112 -4.67 9.49 -6.94
CA VAL A 112 -5.77 9.78 -6.01
C VAL A 112 -7.04 9.07 -6.49
N TYR A 113 -7.70 8.34 -5.59
CA TYR A 113 -8.85 7.51 -5.90
C TYR A 113 -10.10 7.91 -5.08
N VAL A 114 -10.72 9.04 -5.43
CA VAL A 114 -11.83 9.64 -4.63
C VAL A 114 -13.16 8.86 -4.60
N HIS A 115 -13.27 7.78 -5.38
CA HIS A 115 -14.49 6.96 -5.50
C HIS A 115 -14.23 5.47 -5.21
N TYR A 116 -13.04 5.15 -4.72
CA TYR A 116 -12.66 3.81 -4.34
C TYR A 116 -12.25 3.85 -2.88
N ARG A 117 -12.50 2.75 -2.17
CA ARG A 117 -12.31 2.63 -0.73
C ARG A 117 -11.56 1.35 -0.47
N CYS A 118 -10.42 1.43 0.20
CA CYS A 118 -9.62 0.25 0.53
C CYS A 118 -9.86 -0.25 1.97
N ASP A 119 -9.31 -1.42 2.26
CA ASP A 119 -9.34 -2.04 3.59
C ASP A 119 -8.70 -1.20 4.70
N ALA A 120 -7.76 -0.31 4.36
CA ALA A 120 -7.18 0.61 5.34
C ALA A 120 -8.23 1.58 5.90
N ALA A 121 -9.24 1.98 5.11
CA ALA A 121 -10.36 2.78 5.59
C ALA A 121 -11.17 2.02 6.66
N SER A 122 -11.41 0.72 6.44
CA SER A 122 -12.15 -0.14 7.37
C SER A 122 -11.39 -0.32 8.69
N ALA A 123 -10.06 -0.47 8.64
CA ALA A 123 -9.22 -0.54 9.84
C ALA A 123 -9.27 0.74 10.68
N ILE A 124 -9.14 1.92 10.05
CA ILE A 124 -9.19 3.20 10.76
C ILE A 124 -10.58 3.46 11.35
N GLN A 125 -11.64 3.22 10.58
CA GLN A 125 -13.02 3.47 11.00
C GLN A 125 -13.47 2.58 12.17
N SER A 126 -12.87 1.39 12.33
CA SER A 126 -13.13 0.53 13.49
C SER A 126 -12.37 0.94 14.75
N GLY A 127 -11.56 2.00 14.69
CA GLY A 127 -10.88 2.60 15.84
C GLY A 127 -9.45 2.11 16.06
N ASN A 128 -8.82 1.50 15.06
CA ASN A 128 -7.40 1.15 15.15
C ASN A 128 -6.53 2.40 15.07
N ASP A 129 -5.59 2.54 16.01
CA ASP A 129 -4.62 3.63 16.05
C ASP A 129 -3.31 3.19 15.38
N LEU A 130 -3.27 3.27 14.06
CA LEU A 130 -2.14 2.84 13.24
C LEU A 130 -2.01 3.68 11.98
N ARG A 131 -0.82 3.65 11.36
CA ARG A 131 -0.58 4.33 10.08
C ARG A 131 -0.98 3.45 8.92
N THR A 132 -1.74 4.00 7.98
CA THR A 132 -2.17 3.28 6.79
C THR A 132 -1.53 3.85 5.53
N ALA A 133 -1.20 2.96 4.61
CA ALA A 133 -0.86 3.29 3.23
C ALA A 133 -1.32 2.17 2.29
N MET A 134 -1.13 2.36 0.99
CA MET A 134 -1.58 1.42 -0.03
C MET A 134 -0.52 1.25 -1.13
N ILE A 135 -0.42 0.03 -1.63
CA ILE A 135 0.37 -0.36 -2.80
C ILE A 135 -0.61 -0.98 -3.80
N SER A 136 -0.57 -0.54 -5.06
CA SER A 136 -1.56 -0.97 -6.04
C SER A 136 -0.95 -1.49 -7.33
N PHE A 137 -1.33 -2.70 -7.74
CA PHE A 137 -1.01 -3.18 -9.08
C PHE A 137 -2.02 -2.65 -10.10
N ALA A 138 -1.58 -2.43 -11.33
CA ALA A 138 -2.44 -1.99 -12.41
C ALA A 138 -3.48 -3.07 -12.74
N LEU A 139 -4.73 -2.65 -12.86
CA LEU A 139 -5.82 -3.52 -13.28
C LEU A 139 -6.75 -2.76 -14.23
N ASP A 140 -7.26 -3.50 -15.19
CA ASP A 140 -8.31 -3.04 -16.10
C ASP A 140 -9.51 -3.98 -16.00
N SER A 141 -10.70 -3.39 -16.09
CA SER A 141 -12.00 -4.07 -16.06
C SER A 141 -12.24 -4.92 -14.79
N SER A 142 -11.94 -4.38 -13.61
CA SER A 142 -12.27 -4.98 -12.30
C SER A 142 -13.75 -5.46 -12.26
N HIS A 143 -13.98 -6.58 -11.57
CA HIS A 143 -15.24 -7.32 -11.47
C HIS A 143 -15.78 -7.89 -12.81
N GLY A 144 -15.00 -7.79 -13.88
CA GLY A 144 -15.36 -8.23 -15.23
C GLY A 144 -14.46 -9.36 -15.75
N HIS A 145 -13.93 -9.15 -16.95
CA HIS A 145 -12.84 -9.93 -17.50
C HIS A 145 -11.58 -9.09 -17.43
N GLU A 146 -10.78 -9.36 -16.42
CA GLU A 146 -9.75 -8.45 -15.95
C GLU A 146 -8.44 -8.64 -16.70
N ARG A 147 -7.65 -7.56 -16.73
CA ARG A 147 -6.33 -7.55 -17.35
C ARG A 147 -5.34 -6.78 -16.51
N THR A 148 -4.17 -7.36 -16.29
CA THR A 148 -3.02 -6.69 -15.65
C THR A 148 -1.74 -6.92 -16.48
N HIS A 149 -0.69 -6.16 -16.20
CA HIS A 149 0.64 -6.41 -16.78
C HIS A 149 1.56 -7.10 -15.76
N ILE A 150 2.36 -8.06 -16.22
CA ILE A 150 3.32 -8.77 -15.36
C ILE A 150 4.32 -7.82 -14.71
N GLN A 151 4.72 -6.75 -15.40
CA GLN A 151 5.66 -5.76 -14.85
C GLN A 151 5.06 -4.98 -13.67
N SER A 152 3.75 -4.70 -13.69
CA SER A 152 3.09 -4.07 -12.54
C SER A 152 3.09 -5.03 -11.34
N LEU A 153 2.77 -6.31 -11.55
CA LEU A 153 2.85 -7.32 -10.49
C LEU A 153 4.28 -7.50 -9.96
N GLU A 154 5.30 -7.49 -10.83
CA GLU A 154 6.71 -7.52 -10.43
C GLU A 154 7.09 -6.30 -9.59
N ALA A 155 6.62 -5.10 -9.97
CA ALA A 155 6.85 -3.87 -9.22
C ALA A 155 6.18 -3.94 -7.84
N THR A 156 4.93 -4.42 -7.77
CA THR A 156 4.22 -4.66 -6.50
C THR A 156 4.96 -5.65 -5.62
N CYS A 157 5.41 -6.80 -6.15
CA CYS A 157 6.20 -7.78 -5.40
C CYS A 157 7.49 -7.16 -4.85
N LYS A 158 8.22 -6.40 -5.67
CA LYS A 158 9.48 -5.75 -5.27
C LYS A 158 9.25 -4.71 -4.18
N LEU A 159 8.21 -3.89 -4.29
CA LEU A 159 7.92 -2.85 -3.31
C LEU A 159 7.44 -3.46 -1.99
N THR A 160 6.56 -4.47 -2.04
CA THR A 160 6.14 -5.22 -0.85
C THR A 160 7.35 -5.86 -0.16
N LEU A 161 8.24 -6.49 -0.91
CA LEU A 161 9.49 -7.07 -0.37
C LEU A 161 10.39 -6.00 0.25
N ALA A 162 10.63 -4.89 -0.44
CA ALA A 162 11.46 -3.78 0.07
C ALA A 162 10.87 -3.18 1.35
N TYR A 163 9.54 -3.05 1.42
CA TYR A 163 8.84 -2.59 2.62
C TYR A 163 8.99 -3.56 3.79
N MET A 164 8.77 -4.86 3.58
CA MET A 164 8.95 -5.89 4.63
C MET A 164 10.38 -5.96 5.16
N LEU A 165 11.38 -5.63 4.33
CA LEU A 165 12.79 -5.58 4.72
C LEU A 165 13.23 -4.22 5.25
N SER A 166 12.33 -3.25 5.35
CA SER A 166 12.62 -1.91 5.85
C SER A 166 12.40 -1.79 7.35
N GLU A 167 13.11 -0.85 7.97
CA GLU A 167 12.89 -0.43 9.34
C GLU A 167 11.54 0.27 9.53
N ALA A 168 11.06 0.38 10.78
CA ALA A 168 9.83 1.11 11.09
C ALA A 168 9.92 2.57 10.61
N THR A 169 8.81 3.11 10.12
CA THR A 169 8.68 4.51 9.70
C THR A 169 9.05 5.44 10.84
N PHE A 170 8.58 5.11 12.05
CA PHE A 170 9.03 5.74 13.29
C PHE A 170 9.49 4.68 14.28
N GLN A 171 10.76 4.76 14.67
CA GLN A 171 11.34 3.85 15.67
C GLN A 171 10.67 3.98 17.05
N ARG A 172 10.05 5.13 17.34
CA ARG A 172 9.32 5.35 18.60
C ARG A 172 8.13 4.40 18.76
N ASP A 173 7.50 4.00 17.64
CA ASP A 173 6.27 3.20 17.66
C ASP A 173 6.53 1.76 18.11
N ARG A 174 7.80 1.38 18.32
CA ARG A 174 8.16 0.14 19.03
C ARG A 174 7.76 0.17 20.52
N GLN A 175 7.44 1.34 21.06
CA GLN A 175 6.99 1.54 22.44
C GLN A 175 5.53 1.99 22.42
N GLU A 176 4.67 1.28 23.16
CA GLU A 176 3.24 1.61 23.26
C GLU A 176 2.99 2.98 23.91
N MET A 177 3.82 3.35 24.89
CA MET A 177 3.78 4.65 25.55
C MET A 177 5.17 5.27 25.61
N GLY A 178 5.24 6.59 25.43
CA GLY A 178 6.49 7.33 25.45
C GLY A 178 6.28 8.85 25.55
N PRO A 179 7.36 9.62 25.71
CA PRO A 179 7.31 11.07 25.66
C PRO A 179 6.90 11.57 24.25
N LEU A 180 6.62 12.88 24.12
CA LEU A 180 6.34 13.51 22.83
C LEU A 180 7.55 13.48 21.86
N ASP A 181 8.74 13.20 22.37
CA ASP A 181 9.95 13.13 21.56
C ASP A 181 9.84 12.02 20.50
N GLY A 182 10.12 12.37 19.25
CA GLY A 182 10.05 11.47 18.12
C GLY A 182 8.65 11.32 17.50
N PHE A 183 7.64 12.04 18.00
CA PHE A 183 6.35 12.13 17.32
C PHE A 183 6.48 12.68 15.90
N SER A 184 5.57 12.24 15.02
CA SER A 184 5.57 12.62 13.62
C SER A 184 5.06 14.05 13.44
N ASP A 185 5.88 14.90 12.83
CA ASP A 185 5.47 16.23 12.38
C ASP A 185 5.33 16.24 10.86
N GLN A 186 4.18 16.73 10.38
CA GLN A 186 4.03 17.01 8.96
C GLN A 186 4.60 18.39 8.63
N PRO A 187 5.27 18.52 7.49
CA PRO A 187 5.83 19.79 7.14
C PRO A 187 4.78 20.82 6.69
N MET A 188 4.90 22.03 7.23
CA MET A 188 3.97 23.15 6.97
C MET A 188 4.47 24.09 5.86
N TRP A 189 5.44 23.68 5.03
CA TRP A 189 5.95 24.56 3.98
C TRP A 189 4.86 24.88 2.96
N PRO A 190 4.80 26.11 2.45
CA PRO A 190 3.88 26.43 1.37
C PRO A 190 4.15 25.52 0.17
N VAL A 191 3.10 24.89 -0.34
CA VAL A 191 3.17 24.07 -1.57
C VAL A 191 3.81 24.94 -2.67
N PRO A 192 4.97 24.55 -3.22
CA PRO A 192 5.58 25.29 -4.31
C PRO A 192 4.56 25.44 -5.45
N LYS A 193 4.36 26.66 -5.93
CA LYS A 193 3.56 26.92 -7.13
C LYS A 193 4.33 26.40 -8.35
N GLU A 194 4.34 25.10 -8.59
CA GLU A 194 4.83 24.52 -9.84
C GLU A 194 3.75 23.73 -10.56
N ARG A 195 3.94 23.69 -11.90
CA ARG A 195 2.93 23.60 -12.97
C ARG A 195 1.85 22.55 -12.71
N GLY A 196 0.60 22.97 -12.97
CA GLY A 196 -0.61 22.20 -12.70
C GLY A 196 -0.52 20.74 -13.12
N TRP A 197 -1.14 19.90 -12.29
CA TRP A 197 -1.58 18.56 -12.61
C TRP A 197 -2.35 18.61 -13.93
N GLY A 198 -1.71 18.20 -15.01
CA GLY A 198 -2.23 18.23 -16.37
C GLY A 198 -2.05 16.89 -17.04
#